data_AF-A0A7Y4R7H1-F1
#
_entry.id   AF-A0A7Y4R7H1-F1
#
_cell.length_a   1.000
_cell.length_b   1.000
_cell.length_c   1.000
_cell.angle_alpha   90.00
_cell.angle_beta   90.00
_cell.angle_gamma   90.00
#
_symmetry.space_group_name_H-M   'P 1'
#
loop_
_entity.id
_entity.type
_entity.pdbx_description
1 polymer ?
#
loop_
_entity_poly.entity_id
_entity_poly.type
_entity_poly.pdbx_seq_one_letter_code
_entity_poly.pdbx_strand_id
1 'polypeptide(L)'
;MAATSRSRRSPAKGEYPKFYRRGDQLVKVGWSKKEREEYVHKAPRRALDALAMTMAQRTHDRKRFSVDTVFDATHPLIDGHDGSEIPGYQAYVALAWFKQAGIVTHHARGEYSVTNGSHLADAVAASWQKLPEESVAR
;
A
#
# COMPACT_ATOMS: atom_id res chain seq x y z
N MET A 1 17.02 -29.39 22.18
CA MET A 1 16.03 -28.42 21.68
C MET A 1 16.43 -28.03 20.27
N ALA A 2 15.65 -28.44 19.26
CA ALA A 2 16.01 -28.32 17.86
C ALA A 2 15.82 -26.88 17.36
N ALA A 3 16.90 -26.24 16.94
CA ALA A 3 16.86 -24.99 16.20
C ALA A 3 16.33 -25.28 14.79
N THR A 4 15.10 -24.86 14.49
CA THR A 4 14.54 -24.96 13.15
C THR A 4 15.24 -23.94 12.25
N SER A 5 16.36 -24.32 11.65
CA SER A 5 16.98 -23.54 10.58
C SER A 5 16.01 -23.49 9.41
N ARG A 6 15.25 -22.40 9.27
CA ARG A 6 14.45 -22.14 8.07
C ARG A 6 15.42 -22.06 6.89
N SER A 7 15.45 -23.14 6.11
CA SER A 7 16.17 -23.24 4.85
C SER A 7 15.93 -21.97 4.03
N ARG A 8 16.99 -21.19 3.76
CA ARG A 8 17.00 -19.95 2.95
C ARG A 8 16.70 -20.22 1.46
N ARG A 9 15.62 -20.94 1.16
CA ARG A 9 15.14 -21.12 -0.22
C ARG A 9 14.56 -19.79 -0.71
N SER A 10 14.85 -19.45 -1.96
CA SER A 10 14.19 -18.34 -2.63
C SER A 10 12.69 -18.58 -2.63
N PRO A 11 11.87 -17.55 -2.36
CA PRO A 11 10.43 -17.72 -2.29
C PRO A 11 9.81 -18.04 -3.65
N ALA A 12 8.61 -18.62 -3.64
CA ALA A 12 7.91 -18.98 -4.86
C ALA A 12 7.57 -17.75 -5.71
N LYS A 13 7.46 -17.93 -7.03
CA LYS A 13 7.10 -16.85 -7.95
C LYS A 13 5.70 -16.32 -7.59
N GLY A 14 5.61 -15.02 -7.29
CA GLY A 14 4.36 -14.36 -6.90
C GLY A 14 4.05 -14.38 -5.39
N GLU A 15 4.93 -14.95 -4.57
CA GLU A 15 4.72 -15.02 -3.12
C GLU A 15 4.86 -13.65 -2.42
N TYR A 16 5.61 -12.73 -3.02
CA TYR A 16 5.83 -11.37 -2.51
C TYR A 16 5.41 -10.31 -3.52
N PRO A 17 4.98 -9.11 -3.06
CA PRO A 17 4.84 -8.71 -1.66
C PRO A 17 3.58 -9.28 -0.98
N LYS A 18 3.66 -9.47 0.35
CA LYS A 18 2.52 -9.83 1.20
C LYS A 18 2.04 -8.60 1.95
N PHE A 19 0.74 -8.52 2.21
CA PHE A 19 0.15 -7.42 2.98
C PHE A 19 -0.69 -7.96 4.12
N TYR A 20 -0.54 -7.34 5.28
CA TYR A 20 -1.25 -7.68 6.51
C TYR A 20 -1.75 -6.42 7.19
N ARG A 21 -2.77 -6.58 8.03
CA ARG A 21 -3.23 -5.57 8.96
C ARG A 21 -2.67 -5.86 10.34
N ARG A 22 -2.08 -4.86 11.00
CA ARG A 22 -1.63 -4.97 12.40
C ARG A 22 -2.21 -3.79 13.17
N GLY A 23 -3.33 -4.03 13.86
CA GLY A 23 -4.11 -2.95 14.46
C GLY A 23 -4.53 -1.96 13.38
N ASP A 24 -4.03 -0.72 13.48
CA ASP A 24 -4.29 0.37 12.54
C ASP A 24 -3.14 0.64 11.55
N GLN A 25 -2.29 -0.37 11.31
CA GLN A 25 -1.16 -0.28 10.39
C GLN A 25 -1.25 -1.31 9.27
N LEU A 26 -1.01 -0.86 8.05
CA LEU A 26 -0.73 -1.70 6.90
C LEU A 26 0.73 -2.17 6.99
N VAL A 27 0.93 -3.47 6.94
CA VAL A 27 2.26 -4.09 6.94
C VAL A 27 2.50 -4.71 5.57
N LYS A 28 3.48 -4.20 4.84
CA LYS A 28 3.97 -4.78 3.59
C LYS A 28 5.23 -5.56 3.86
N VAL A 29 5.20 -6.86 3.62
CA VAL A 29 6.36 -7.73 3.68
C VAL A 29 6.86 -7.97 2.26
N GLY A 30 8.12 -7.65 1.99
CA GLY A 30 8.80 -7.89 0.73
C GLY A 30 9.98 -8.83 0.91
N TRP A 31 10.48 -9.40 -0.18
CA TRP A 31 11.67 -10.25 -0.17
C TRP A 31 12.89 -9.50 -0.70
N SER A 32 13.96 -9.42 0.10
CA SER A 32 15.24 -8.86 -0.32
C SER A 32 16.04 -9.93 -1.06
N LYS A 33 16.32 -9.71 -2.35
CA LYS A 33 17.18 -10.61 -3.13
C LYS A 33 18.63 -10.60 -2.65
N LYS A 34 19.11 -9.45 -2.16
CA LYS A 34 20.49 -9.25 -1.70
C LYS A 34 20.74 -9.93 -0.36
N GLU A 35 19.90 -9.62 0.62
CA GLU A 35 20.03 -10.14 1.99
C GLU A 35 19.38 -11.53 2.13
N ARG A 36 18.57 -11.97 1.16
CA ARG A 36 17.80 -13.23 1.17
C ARG A 36 16.90 -13.36 2.40
N GLU A 37 16.28 -12.26 2.78
CA GLU A 37 15.44 -12.13 3.97
C GLU A 37 14.20 -11.26 3.68
N GLU A 38 13.18 -11.40 4.53
CA GLU A 38 11.97 -10.58 4.48
C GLU A 38 12.26 -9.17 5.03
N TYR A 39 11.84 -8.14 4.31
CA TYR A 39 11.87 -6.76 4.79
C TYR A 39 10.44 -6.25 4.96
N VAL A 40 10.24 -5.40 5.97
CA VAL A 40 8.91 -4.92 6.36
C VAL A 40 8.84 -3.41 6.19
N HIS A 41 7.82 -2.94 5.47
CA HIS A 41 7.40 -1.55 5.50
C HIS A 41 6.04 -1.43 6.17
N LYS A 42 5.85 -0.34 6.91
CA LYS A 42 4.61 -0.04 7.61
C LYS A 42 4.05 1.29 7.14
N ALA A 43 2.74 1.35 6.99
CA ALA A 43 2.01 2.59 6.76
C ALA A 43 0.81 2.63 7.71
N PRO A 44 0.56 3.74 8.41
CA PRO A 44 -0.63 3.87 9.24
C PRO A 44 -1.88 3.96 8.36
N ARG A 45 -3.04 3.54 8.87
CA ARG A 45 -4.32 3.57 8.17
C ARG A 45 -4.64 4.96 7.61
N ARG A 46 -4.38 6.00 8.40
CA ARG A 46 -4.52 7.40 7.97
C ARG A 46 -3.76 7.75 6.68
N ALA A 47 -2.62 7.11 6.42
CA ALA A 47 -1.89 7.31 5.16
C ALA A 47 -2.63 6.72 3.95
N LEU A 48 -3.35 5.60 4.15
CA LEU A 48 -4.20 5.01 3.12
C LEU A 48 -5.39 5.92 2.84
N ASP A 49 -6.04 6.41 3.90
CA ASP A 49 -7.21 7.29 3.77
C ASP A 49 -6.83 8.64 3.12
N ALA A 50 -5.71 9.26 3.55
CA ALA A 50 -5.17 10.47 2.94
C ALA A 50 -4.84 10.28 1.45
N LEU A 51 -4.22 9.16 1.09
CA LEU A 51 -3.94 8.82 -0.30
C LEU A 51 -5.24 8.62 -1.09
N ALA A 52 -6.22 7.90 -0.54
CA ALA A 52 -7.51 7.66 -1.17
C ALA A 52 -8.26 8.98 -1.44
N MET A 53 -8.32 9.87 -0.45
CA MET A 53 -8.92 11.20 -0.60
C MET A 53 -8.19 12.04 -1.66
N THR A 54 -6.86 12.08 -1.60
CA THR A 54 -6.04 12.84 -2.56
C THR A 54 -6.24 12.32 -3.98
N MET A 55 -6.26 11.00 -4.16
CA MET A 55 -6.53 10.39 -5.45
C MET A 55 -7.95 10.69 -5.93
N ALA A 56 -8.97 10.56 -5.08
CA ALA A 56 -10.34 10.90 -5.43
C ALA A 56 -10.47 12.36 -5.90
N GLN A 57 -9.82 13.31 -5.23
CA GLN A 57 -9.84 14.73 -5.60
C GLN A 57 -9.07 15.00 -6.91
N ARG A 58 -7.85 14.46 -7.06
CA ARG A 58 -6.97 14.78 -8.21
C ARG A 58 -7.26 13.96 -9.47
N THR A 59 -7.99 12.85 -9.33
CA THR A 59 -8.26 11.92 -10.44
C THR A 59 -9.74 11.81 -10.81
N HIS A 60 -10.63 12.57 -10.16
CA HIS A 60 -12.07 12.56 -10.40
C HIS A 60 -12.46 12.58 -11.89
N ASP A 61 -11.85 13.47 -12.67
CA ASP A 61 -12.15 13.64 -14.11
C ASP A 61 -11.18 12.89 -15.03
N ARG A 62 -10.19 12.19 -14.47
CA ARG A 62 -9.11 11.56 -15.24
C ARG A 62 -9.26 10.04 -15.24
N LYS A 63 -9.50 9.46 -16.43
CA LYS A 63 -9.44 8.01 -16.63
C LYS A 63 -8.07 7.40 -16.32
N ARG A 64 -6.99 8.18 -16.45
CA ARG A 64 -5.61 7.78 -16.17
C ARG A 64 -4.83 8.93 -15.52
N PHE A 65 -3.96 8.61 -14.57
CA PHE A 65 -3.09 9.55 -13.87
C PHE A 65 -1.70 8.95 -13.63
N SER A 66 -0.68 9.79 -13.47
CA SER A 66 0.67 9.34 -13.08
C SER A 66 0.86 9.42 -11.56
N VAL A 67 1.85 8.69 -11.05
CA VAL A 67 2.31 8.82 -9.65
C VAL A 67 2.68 10.26 -9.33
N ASP A 68 3.38 10.94 -10.23
CA ASP A 68 3.76 12.36 -10.06
C ASP A 68 2.55 13.29 -9.89
N THR A 69 1.38 12.96 -10.46
CA THR A 69 0.16 13.75 -10.24
C THR A 69 -0.34 13.63 -8.79
N VAL A 70 -0.14 12.47 -8.17
CA VAL A 70 -0.59 12.17 -6.81
C VAL A 70 0.46 12.57 -5.77
N PHE A 71 1.74 12.38 -6.08
CA PHE A 71 2.90 12.67 -5.23
C PHE A 71 3.63 13.94 -5.64
N ASP A 72 2.89 14.90 -6.20
CA ASP A 72 3.44 16.19 -6.57
C ASP A 72 4.14 16.84 -5.37
N ALA A 73 5.42 17.18 -5.51
CA ALA A 73 6.23 17.80 -4.47
C ALA A 73 5.67 19.15 -3.99
N THR A 74 4.81 19.80 -4.80
CA THR A 74 4.13 21.05 -4.43
C THR A 74 2.89 20.83 -3.57
N HIS A 75 2.37 19.61 -3.50
CA HIS A 75 1.17 19.28 -2.76
C HIS A 75 1.35 17.96 -1.99
N PRO A 76 2.02 18.00 -0.82
CA PRO A 76 2.27 16.82 -0.01
C PRO A 76 0.97 16.12 0.40
N LEU A 77 1.04 14.83 0.70
CA LEU A 77 -0.09 14.12 1.29
C LEU A 77 -0.24 14.59 2.74
N ILE A 78 -1.40 15.15 3.05
CA ILE A 78 -1.71 15.65 4.37
C ILE A 78 -2.62 14.66 5.10
N ASP A 79 -2.28 14.36 6.35
CA ASP A 79 -3.15 13.64 7.26
C ASP A 79 -4.37 14.50 7.59
N GLY A 80 -5.56 14.04 7.25
CA GLY A 80 -6.80 14.79 7.49
C GLY A 80 -7.16 14.96 8.98
N HIS A 81 -6.50 14.25 9.89
CA HIS A 81 -6.79 14.34 11.32
C HIS A 81 -5.99 15.43 12.04
N ASP A 82 -4.70 15.56 11.72
CA ASP A 82 -3.77 16.44 12.43
C ASP A 82 -3.11 17.50 11.52
N GLY A 83 -3.26 17.37 10.20
CA GLY A 83 -2.61 18.26 9.23
C GLY A 83 -1.13 17.96 8.99
N SER A 84 -0.57 16.95 9.66
CA SER A 84 0.80 16.47 9.43
C SER A 84 1.00 15.92 8.02
N GLU A 85 2.18 16.14 7.47
CA GLU A 85 2.61 15.52 6.21
C GLU A 85 2.85 14.00 6.39
N ILE A 86 2.29 13.21 5.48
CA ILE A 86 2.51 11.77 5.38
C ILE A 86 3.83 11.52 4.64
N PRO A 87 4.81 10.83 5.26
CA PRO A 87 6.05 10.48 4.58
C PRO A 87 5.80 9.69 3.29
N GLY A 88 6.48 10.09 2.20
CA GLY A 88 6.25 9.50 0.87
C GLY A 88 6.39 7.96 0.83
N TYR A 89 7.29 7.37 1.62
CA TYR A 89 7.43 5.91 1.68
C TYR A 89 6.14 5.22 2.17
N GLN A 90 5.39 5.82 3.11
CA GLN A 90 4.13 5.26 3.62
C GLN A 90 3.06 5.27 2.53
N ALA A 91 3.05 6.33 1.73
CA ALA A 91 2.10 6.45 0.65
C ALA A 91 2.44 5.51 -0.54
N TYR A 92 3.71 5.23 -0.80
CA TYR A 92 4.09 4.15 -1.73
C TYR A 92 3.68 2.76 -1.24
N VAL A 93 3.73 2.51 0.08
CA VAL A 93 3.23 1.26 0.67
C VAL A 93 1.71 1.14 0.46
N ALA A 94 0.97 2.22 0.70
CA ALA A 94 -0.47 2.28 0.46
C ALA A 94 -0.81 2.07 -1.02
N LEU A 95 -0.13 2.76 -1.94
CA LEU A 95 -0.32 2.59 -3.39
C LEU A 95 -0.04 1.15 -3.84
N ALA A 96 1.02 0.53 -3.34
CA ALA A 96 1.35 -0.85 -3.65
C ALA A 96 0.24 -1.81 -3.20
N TRP A 97 -0.37 -1.55 -2.04
CA TRP A 97 -1.50 -2.33 -1.57
C TRP A 97 -2.77 -2.07 -2.40
N PHE A 98 -3.08 -0.82 -2.75
CA PHE A 98 -4.23 -0.50 -3.61
C PHE A 98 -4.17 -1.23 -4.95
N LYS A 99 -2.95 -1.37 -5.50
CA LYS A 99 -2.72 -2.17 -6.69
C LYS A 99 -3.04 -3.65 -6.47
N GLN A 100 -2.57 -4.24 -5.37
CA GLN A 100 -2.84 -5.66 -5.07
C GLN A 100 -4.32 -5.91 -4.73
N ALA A 101 -4.98 -4.96 -4.08
CA ALA A 101 -6.41 -5.02 -3.78
C ALA A 101 -7.31 -4.81 -5.02
N GLY A 102 -6.74 -4.47 -6.19
CA GLY A 102 -7.49 -4.20 -7.42
C GLY A 102 -8.21 -2.85 -7.44
N ILE A 103 -7.96 -1.99 -6.45
CA ILE A 103 -8.51 -0.64 -6.34
C ILE A 103 -7.90 0.26 -7.42
N VAL A 104 -6.60 0.09 -7.63
CA VAL A 104 -5.82 0.82 -8.63
C VAL A 104 -5.24 -0.16 -9.63
N THR A 105 -5.42 0.13 -10.92
CA THR A 105 -4.79 -0.63 -11.99
C THR A 105 -3.58 0.13 -12.52
N HIS A 106 -2.43 -0.54 -12.56
CA HIS A 106 -1.22 0.00 -13.19
C HIS A 106 -1.20 -0.36 -14.69
N HIS A 107 -1.04 0.65 -15.53
CA HIS A 107 -0.91 0.54 -16.99
C HIS A 107 0.57 0.65 -17.42
N ALA A 108 0.82 0.68 -18.72
CA ALA A 108 2.16 0.95 -19.25
C ALA A 108 2.61 2.40 -18.95
N ARG A 109 3.92 2.65 -18.93
CA ARG A 109 4.54 3.99 -18.76
C ARG A 109 4.27 4.70 -17.43
N GLY A 110 3.96 3.98 -16.35
CA GLY A 110 3.72 4.58 -15.03
C GLY A 110 2.38 5.30 -14.92
N GLU A 111 1.46 5.00 -15.83
CA GLU A 111 0.06 5.42 -15.73
C GLU A 111 -0.72 4.48 -14.82
N TYR A 112 -1.67 5.03 -14.09
CA TYR A 112 -2.54 4.33 -13.16
C TYR A 112 -4.00 4.75 -13.44
N SER A 113 -4.95 3.88 -13.13
CA SER A 113 -6.38 4.20 -13.15
C SER A 113 -7.05 3.69 -11.89
N VAL A 114 -8.06 4.42 -11.39
CA VAL A 114 -8.88 3.97 -10.28
C VAL A 114 -10.11 3.25 -10.83
N THR A 115 -10.41 2.07 -10.34
CA THR A 115 -11.53 1.25 -10.84
C THR A 115 -12.90 1.87 -10.47
N ASN A 116 -12.99 2.60 -9.35
CA ASN A 116 -14.17 3.34 -8.88
C ASN A 116 -13.77 4.65 -8.20
N GLY A 117 -13.48 5.70 -8.98
CA GLY A 117 -12.97 6.99 -8.47
C GLY A 117 -13.84 7.64 -7.39
N SER A 118 -15.17 7.63 -7.55
CA SER A 118 -16.14 8.25 -6.64
C SER A 118 -16.35 7.48 -5.33
N HIS A 119 -16.03 6.19 -5.31
CA HIS A 119 -16.16 5.30 -4.15
C HIS A 119 -14.80 4.75 -3.70
N LEU A 120 -13.73 5.49 -3.96
CA LEU A 120 -12.37 5.04 -3.66
C LEU A 120 -12.18 4.81 -2.15
N ALA A 121 -12.68 5.72 -1.32
CA ALA A 121 -12.63 5.58 0.13
C ALA A 121 -13.39 4.33 0.62
N ASP A 122 -14.59 4.07 0.08
CA ASP A 122 -15.38 2.89 0.40
C ASP A 122 -14.67 1.60 -0.03
N ALA A 123 -14.08 1.59 -1.23
CA ALA A 123 -13.30 0.45 -1.74
C ALA A 123 -12.08 0.16 -0.88
N VAL A 124 -11.40 1.20 -0.39
CA VAL A 124 -10.27 1.09 0.56
C VAL A 124 -10.73 0.54 1.90
N ALA A 125 -11.84 1.04 2.45
CA ALA A 125 -12.41 0.54 3.70
C ALA A 125 -12.83 -0.93 3.59
N ALA A 126 -13.54 -1.30 2.52
CA ALA A 126 -13.97 -2.68 2.28
C ALA A 126 -12.79 -3.63 2.05
N SER A 127 -11.75 -3.18 1.33
CA SER A 127 -10.55 -4.00 1.09
C SER A 127 -9.72 -4.19 2.36
N TRP A 128 -9.70 -3.20 3.24
CA TRP A 128 -8.98 -3.26 4.52
C TRP A 128 -9.56 -4.29 5.47
N GLN A 129 -10.88 -4.43 5.52
CA GLN A 129 -11.53 -5.48 6.32
C GLN A 129 -11.21 -6.89 5.83
N LYS A 130 -10.82 -7.03 4.55
CA LYS A 130 -10.40 -8.31 3.96
C LYS A 130 -8.92 -8.63 4.20
N LEU A 131 -8.13 -7.69 4.74
CA LEU A 131 -6.73 -7.96 5.02
C LEU A 131 -6.60 -8.99 6.14
N PRO A 132 -5.74 -10.01 5.98
CA PRO A 132 -5.41 -10.89 7.08
C PRO A 132 -4.77 -10.07 8.19
N GLU A 133 -5.25 -10.27 9.42
CA GLU A 133 -4.59 -9.71 10.60
C GLU A 133 -3.26 -10.44 10.81
N GLU A 134 -2.17 -9.70 11.02
CA GLU A 134 -0.91 -10.26 11.50
C GLU A 134 -1.14 -10.70 12.95
N SER A 135 -1.80 -11.84 13.13
CA SER A 135 -1.83 -12.52 14.42
C SER A 135 -0.39 -12.82 14.77
N VAL A 136 0.10 -12.15 15.81
CA VAL A 136 1.39 -12.45 16.41
C VAL A 136 1.30 -13.89 16.92
N ALA A 137 1.69 -14.85 16.09
CA ALA A 137 2.07 -16.17 16.54
C ALA A 137 3.36 -15.98 17.33
N ARG A 138 3.20 -15.74 18.63
CA ARG A 138 4.23 -15.93 19.64
C ARG A 138 4.21 -17.38 20.08
#